data_AF-A0AAE3QDC8-F1
#
_entry.id   AF-A0AAE3QDC8-F1
#
_cell.length_a   1.000
_cell.length_b   1.000
_cell.length_c   1.000
_cell.angle_alpha   90.00
_cell.angle_beta   90.00
_cell.angle_gamma   90.00
#
_symmetry.space_group_name_H-M   'P 1'
#
loop_
_entity.id
_entity.type
_entity.pdbx_description
1 polymer ?
#
loop_
_entity_poly.entity_id
_entity_poly.type
_entity_poly.pdbx_seq_one_letter_code
_entity_poly.pdbx_strand_id
1 'polypeptide(L)'
;MARVTVEDCIDKVDNRFELVLLASHRARLISQGASITIDRDNDKNPVVALREIADETLSPDDLKEDLIHSLQKHVEVDEPEPDPSSLISAGVAVPAEKSEEEEDLPETLTFDQMTEEDLLAGIEGLVPPEKSDDY
;
A
#
# COMPACT_ATOMS: atom_id res chain seq x y z
N MET A 1 -33.66 20.72 -18.02
CA MET A 1 -33.88 20.20 -16.64
C MET A 1 -34.46 18.82 -16.78
N ALA A 2 -33.57 17.87 -17.01
CA ALA A 2 -33.90 16.46 -17.05
C ALA A 2 -34.35 16.02 -15.65
N ARG A 3 -35.43 15.23 -15.60
CA ARG A 3 -35.93 14.65 -14.36
C ARG A 3 -35.15 13.36 -14.10
N VAL A 4 -34.02 13.46 -13.38
CA VAL A 4 -33.32 12.26 -12.87
C VAL A 4 -34.08 11.74 -11.65
N THR A 5 -34.31 10.44 -11.58
CA THR A 5 -34.92 9.81 -10.40
C THR A 5 -33.85 9.13 -9.57
N VAL A 6 -34.09 9.01 -8.25
CA VAL A 6 -33.14 8.32 -7.35
C VAL A 6 -33.05 6.83 -7.69
N GLU A 7 -34.09 6.28 -8.30
CA GLU A 7 -34.17 4.89 -8.77
C GLU A 7 -33.07 4.60 -9.80
N ASP A 8 -32.82 5.52 -10.73
CA ASP A 8 -31.78 5.38 -11.75
C ASP A 8 -30.36 5.25 -11.17
N CYS A 9 -30.14 5.76 -9.95
CA CYS A 9 -28.84 5.74 -9.27
C CYS A 9 -28.69 4.61 -8.24
N ILE A 10 -29.81 4.14 -7.66
CA ILE A 10 -29.78 3.09 -6.61
C ILE A 10 -29.30 1.76 -7.19
N ASP A 11 -29.58 1.48 -8.47
CA ASP A 11 -29.10 0.25 -9.13
C ASP A 11 -27.56 0.20 -9.26
N LYS A 12 -26.87 1.34 -9.07
CA LYS A 12 -25.41 1.47 -9.20
C LYS A 12 -24.73 1.63 -7.84
N VAL A 13 -25.43 2.26 -6.89
CA VAL A 13 -24.96 2.46 -5.52
C VAL A 13 -26.10 2.08 -4.57
N ASP A 14 -26.00 0.88 -3.98
CA ASP A 14 -27.03 0.32 -3.10
C ASP A 14 -27.35 1.23 -1.90
N ASN A 15 -26.32 1.89 -1.36
CA ASN A 15 -26.46 2.77 -0.20
C ASN A 15 -26.80 4.21 -0.62
N ARG A 16 -28.03 4.64 -0.30
CA ARG A 16 -28.51 6.01 -0.58
C ARG A 16 -27.68 7.11 0.08
N PHE A 17 -27.09 6.87 1.25
CA PHE A 17 -26.22 7.86 1.89
C PHE A 17 -24.87 7.97 1.18
N GLU A 18 -24.33 6.84 0.73
CA GLU A 18 -23.10 6.79 -0.07
C GLU A 18 -23.30 7.48 -1.42
N LEU A 19 -24.43 7.24 -2.09
CA LEU A 19 -24.81 7.94 -3.31
C LEU A 19 -24.79 9.46 -3.13
N VAL A 20 -25.39 9.96 -2.05
CA VAL A 20 -25.39 11.41 -1.75
C VAL A 20 -23.96 11.92 -1.51
N LEU A 21 -23.12 11.15 -0.83
CA LEU A 21 -21.73 11.52 -0.55
C LEU A 21 -20.91 11.60 -1.84
N LEU A 22 -20.96 10.57 -2.69
CA LEU A 22 -20.25 10.50 -3.96
C LEU A 22 -20.72 11.58 -4.94
N ALA A 23 -22.04 11.76 -5.09
CA ALA A 23 -22.60 12.80 -5.94
C ALA A 23 -22.22 14.21 -5.47
N SER A 24 -22.16 14.43 -4.15
CA SER A 24 -21.72 15.71 -3.57
C SER A 24 -20.24 15.98 -3.83
N HIS A 25 -19.38 14.95 -3.67
CA HIS A 25 -17.97 15.03 -3.99
C HIS A 25 -17.76 15.39 -5.47
N ARG A 26 -18.40 14.62 -6.37
CA ARG A 26 -18.33 14.84 -7.82
C ARG A 26 -18.85 16.22 -8.22
N ALA A 27 -19.97 16.67 -7.67
CA ALA A 27 -20.50 18.01 -7.92
C ALA A 27 -19.53 19.13 -7.51
N ARG A 28 -18.74 18.90 -6.44
CA ARG A 28 -17.71 19.84 -6.00
C ARG A 28 -16.54 19.87 -6.97
N LEU A 29 -16.10 18.73 -7.51
CA LEU A 29 -15.07 18.66 -8.56
C LEU A 29 -15.50 19.43 -9.81
N ILE A 30 -16.74 19.23 -10.27
CA ILE A 30 -17.31 20.00 -11.40
C ILE A 30 -17.32 21.51 -11.08
N SER A 31 -17.65 21.88 -9.84
CA SER A 31 -17.64 23.28 -9.40
C SER A 31 -16.22 23.89 -9.38
N GLN A 32 -15.19 23.06 -9.23
CA GLN A 32 -13.78 23.45 -9.30
C GLN A 32 -13.23 23.48 -10.73
N GLY A 33 -14.04 23.10 -11.74
CA GLY A 33 -13.65 23.11 -13.15
C GLY A 33 -13.33 21.74 -13.75
N ALA A 34 -13.61 20.64 -13.04
CA ALA A 34 -13.49 19.31 -13.63
C ALA A 34 -14.40 19.16 -14.86
N SER A 35 -13.91 18.48 -15.90
CA SER A 35 -14.67 18.21 -17.10
C SER A 35 -15.84 17.27 -16.83
N ILE A 36 -16.98 17.58 -17.43
CA ILE A 36 -18.18 16.73 -17.43
C ILE A 36 -18.08 15.74 -18.59
N THR A 37 -18.58 14.53 -18.36
CA THR A 37 -18.60 13.44 -19.35
C THR A 37 -19.91 13.38 -20.14
N ILE A 38 -20.93 14.10 -19.66
CA ILE A 38 -22.26 14.17 -20.26
C ILE A 38 -22.61 15.61 -20.67
N ASP A 39 -23.55 15.74 -21.61
CA ASP A 39 -24.05 17.03 -22.05
C ASP A 39 -24.89 17.74 -20.98
N ARG A 40 -24.63 19.04 -20.81
CA ARG A 40 -25.26 19.87 -19.79
C ARG A 40 -26.60 20.42 -20.25
N ASP A 41 -27.71 19.83 -19.79
CA ASP A 41 -29.08 20.28 -20.09
C ASP A 41 -29.60 21.34 -19.10
N ASN A 42 -28.87 22.46 -18.97
CA ASN A 42 -29.14 23.49 -17.95
C ASN A 42 -29.19 22.96 -16.50
N ASP A 43 -28.64 21.77 -16.28
CA ASP A 43 -28.65 21.11 -14.98
C ASP A 43 -27.57 21.71 -14.06
N LYS A 44 -27.87 21.72 -12.75
CA LYS A 44 -26.91 22.12 -11.71
C LYS A 44 -25.91 21.00 -11.48
N ASN A 45 -24.72 21.32 -10.94
CA ASN A 45 -23.64 20.36 -10.73
C ASN A 45 -24.06 19.08 -9.98
N PRO A 46 -24.93 19.13 -8.95
CA PRO A 46 -25.41 17.90 -8.29
C PRO A 46 -26.25 17.00 -9.20
N VAL A 47 -27.07 17.59 -10.09
CA VAL A 47 -27.91 16.83 -11.03
C VAL A 47 -27.05 16.24 -12.15
N VAL A 48 -26.06 16.98 -12.63
CA VAL A 48 -25.07 16.47 -13.59
C VAL A 48 -24.31 15.28 -12.99
N ALA A 49 -23.83 15.39 -11.75
CA ALA A 49 -23.13 14.30 -11.07
C ALA A 49 -23.99 13.03 -10.93
N LEU A 50 -25.27 13.18 -10.55
CA LEU A 50 -26.19 12.04 -10.47
C LEU A 50 -26.45 11.39 -11.84
N ARG A 51 -26.50 12.19 -12.91
CA ARG A 51 -26.63 11.67 -14.27
C ARG A 51 -25.36 10.95 -14.74
N GLU A 52 -24.17 11.45 -14.41
CA GLU A 52 -22.92 10.73 -14.73
C GLU A 52 -22.85 9.36 -14.03
N ILE A 53 -23.37 9.26 -12.80
CA ILE A 53 -23.47 7.98 -12.07
C ILE A 53 -24.55 7.07 -12.69
N ALA A 54 -25.71 7.62 -13.05
CA ALA A 54 -26.81 6.87 -13.64
C ALA A 54 -26.49 6.32 -15.05
N ASP A 55 -25.77 7.12 -15.85
CA ASP A 55 -25.34 6.78 -17.21
C ASP A 55 -24.04 5.94 -17.22
N GLU A 56 -23.49 5.59 -16.05
CA GLU A 56 -22.26 4.79 -15.86
C GLU A 56 -21.03 5.37 -16.60
N THR A 57 -21.02 6.68 -16.87
CA THR A 57 -19.85 7.34 -17.48
C THR A 57 -18.71 7.51 -16.48
N LEU A 58 -19.02 7.43 -15.19
CA LEU A 58 -18.07 7.38 -14.09
C LEU A 58 -18.43 6.20 -13.19
N SER A 59 -17.43 5.41 -12.82
CA SER A 59 -17.67 4.32 -11.87
C SER A 59 -17.80 4.89 -10.45
N PRO A 60 -18.75 4.39 -9.64
CA PRO A 60 -18.90 4.83 -8.26
C PRO A 60 -17.69 4.46 -7.40
N ASP A 61 -17.00 3.37 -7.74
CA ASP A 61 -15.79 2.91 -7.06
C ASP A 61 -14.62 3.88 -7.27
N ASP A 62 -14.39 4.35 -8.51
CA ASP A 62 -13.34 5.35 -8.77
C ASP A 62 -13.63 6.66 -8.03
N LEU A 63 -14.90 7.09 -8.00
CA LEU A 63 -15.32 8.29 -7.26
C LEU A 63 -15.09 8.16 -5.75
N LYS A 64 -15.18 6.93 -5.23
CA LYS A 64 -14.95 6.62 -3.82
C LYS A 64 -13.47 6.67 -3.50
N GLU A 65 -12.62 6.05 -4.31
CA GLU A 65 -11.16 6.12 -4.16
C GLU A 65 -10.67 7.56 -4.27
N ASP A 66 -11.15 8.33 -5.26
CA ASP A 66 -10.87 9.76 -5.40
C ASP A 66 -11.26 10.55 -4.14
N LEU A 67 -12.43 10.26 -3.58
CA LEU A 67 -12.90 10.90 -2.35
C LEU A 67 -11.99 10.56 -1.17
N ILE A 68 -11.60 9.29 -1.01
CA ILE A 68 -10.70 8.83 0.05
C ILE A 68 -9.36 9.54 -0.07
N HIS A 69 -8.76 9.55 -1.27
CA HIS A 69 -7.50 10.24 -1.53
C HIS A 69 -7.60 11.75 -1.27
N SER A 70 -8.71 12.39 -1.59
CA SER A 70 -8.91 13.82 -1.31
C SER A 70 -8.88 14.18 0.19
N LEU A 71 -9.19 13.21 1.06
CA LEU A 71 -9.25 13.37 2.51
C LEU A 71 -7.96 12.92 3.21
N GLN A 72 -7.18 12.03 2.59
CA GLN A 72 -5.89 11.55 3.09
C GLN A 72 -4.79 12.62 2.91
N LYS A 73 -4.65 13.52 3.90
CA LYS A 73 -3.65 14.60 3.85
C LYS A 73 -2.22 14.17 4.21
N HIS A 74 -2.08 13.11 4.99
CA HIS A 74 -0.79 12.55 5.37
C HIS A 74 -0.85 11.04 5.13
N VAL A 75 -0.02 10.59 4.19
CA VAL A 75 0.26 9.17 3.99
C VAL A 75 1.54 8.90 4.76
N GLU A 76 1.45 8.10 5.81
CA GLU A 76 2.65 7.63 6.51
C GLU A 76 3.43 6.78 5.51
N VAL A 77 4.60 7.27 5.12
CA VAL A 77 5.54 6.49 4.31
C VAL A 77 6.09 5.44 5.26
N ASP A 78 5.69 4.19 5.04
CA ASP A 78 6.29 3.05 5.70
C ASP A 78 7.76 3.02 5.25
N GLU A 79 8.65 3.58 6.07
CA GLU A 79 10.07 3.50 5.80
C GLU A 79 10.45 2.03 5.83
N PRO A 80 11.13 1.50 4.78
CA PRO A 80 11.55 0.12 4.80
C PRO A 80 12.41 -0.09 6.05
N GLU A 81 12.02 -1.05 6.90
CA GLU A 81 12.84 -1.43 8.04
C GLU A 81 14.26 -1.68 7.54
N PRO A 82 15.27 -1.08 8.18
CA PRO A 82 16.64 -1.23 7.73
C PRO A 82 16.99 -2.71 7.74
N ASP A 83 17.38 -3.23 6.56
CA ASP A 83 17.81 -4.62 6.41
C ASP A 83 18.79 -4.97 7.54
N PRO A 84 18.65 -6.13 8.21
CA PRO A 84 19.49 -6.48 9.34
C PRO A 84 20.98 -6.49 8.95
N SER A 85 21.30 -6.80 7.69
CA SER A 85 22.65 -6.71 7.14
C SER A 85 23.24 -5.30 7.21
N SER A 86 22.44 -4.26 6.98
CA SER A 86 22.85 -2.85 7.07
C SER A 86 23.08 -2.42 8.52
N LEU A 87 22.27 -2.90 9.46
CA LEU A 87 22.42 -2.61 10.90
C LEU A 87 23.68 -3.26 11.47
N ILE A 88 23.97 -4.50 11.06
CA ILE A 88 25.17 -5.24 11.45
C ILE A 88 26.42 -4.56 10.90
N SER A 89 26.40 -4.11 9.64
CA SER A 89 27.53 -3.37 9.04
C SER A 89 27.79 -2.02 9.70
N ALA A 90 26.77 -1.39 10.28
CA ALA A 90 26.89 -0.09 10.95
C ALA A 90 27.31 -0.22 12.43
N GLY A 91 27.54 -1.43 12.94
CA GLY A 91 27.92 -1.67 14.34
C GLY A 91 26.81 -1.34 15.35
N VAL A 92 25.57 -1.20 14.89
CA VAL A 92 24.41 -0.94 15.73
C VAL A 92 23.87 -2.29 16.18
N ALA A 93 24.05 -2.63 17.46
CA ALA A 93 23.42 -3.80 18.06
C ALA A 93 21.90 -3.59 18.08
N VAL A 94 21.18 -4.38 17.28
CA VAL A 94 19.71 -4.42 17.33
C VAL A 94 19.32 -4.97 18.71
N PRO A 95 18.52 -4.27 19.52
CA PRO A 95 17.94 -4.88 20.70
C PRO A 95 17.02 -5.99 20.20
N ALA A 96 17.33 -7.24 20.54
CA ALA A 96 16.43 -8.35 20.30
C ALA A 96 15.05 -7.97 20.85
N GLU A 97 14.06 -7.90 19.97
CA GLU A 97 12.68 -7.73 20.37
C GLU A 97 12.34 -8.83 21.37
N LYS A 98 12.00 -8.41 22.60
CA LYS A 98 11.40 -9.31 23.56
C LYS A 98 9.99 -9.61 23.05
N SER A 99 9.86 -10.67 22.25
CA SER A 99 8.61 -11.40 22.14
C SER A 99 8.32 -11.97 23.54
N GLU A 100 7.34 -11.39 24.21
CA GLU A 100 6.78 -11.89 25.46
C GLU A 100 6.03 -13.19 25.18
N GLU A 101 6.72 -14.33 25.10
CA GLU A 101 6.15 -15.65 25.35
C GLU A 101 7.25 -16.73 25.39
N GLU A 102 7.21 -17.49 26.49
CA GLU A 102 7.76 -18.83 26.68
C GLU A 102 9.27 -18.96 26.99
N GLU A 103 9.52 -18.85 28.30
CA GLU A 103 10.51 -19.62 29.05
C GLU A 103 10.73 -21.03 28.44
N ASP A 104 11.97 -21.31 27.98
CA ASP A 104 12.67 -22.63 27.97
C ASP A 104 13.49 -22.91 26.68
N LEU A 105 14.47 -22.06 26.32
CA LEU A 105 15.53 -22.41 25.37
C LEU A 105 16.94 -22.15 25.96
N PRO A 106 17.90 -23.06 25.77
CA PRO A 106 19.23 -22.97 26.37
C PRO A 106 20.07 -21.86 25.71
N GLU A 107 20.85 -21.20 26.56
CA GLU A 107 22.03 -20.37 26.32
C GLU A 107 22.15 -19.74 24.91
N THR A 108 21.87 -18.44 24.87
CA THR A 108 22.54 -17.45 24.01
C THR A 108 23.36 -18.05 22.88
N LEU A 109 22.80 -18.08 21.66
CA LEU A 109 23.59 -18.32 20.44
C LEU A 109 24.60 -17.16 20.29
N THR A 110 25.75 -17.29 20.93
CA THR A 110 26.93 -16.49 20.66
C THR A 110 27.40 -16.86 19.27
N PHE A 111 27.10 -16.04 18.28
CA PHE A 111 27.82 -16.10 17.01
C PHE A 111 29.27 -15.74 17.31
N ASP A 112 30.12 -16.76 17.40
CA ASP A 112 31.57 -16.58 17.57
C ASP A 112 32.10 -15.89 16.30
N GLN A 113 32.39 -14.60 16.41
CA GLN A 113 33.02 -13.84 15.35
C GLN A 113 34.48 -14.29 15.24
N MET A 114 34.72 -15.33 14.44
CA MET A 114 36.08 -15.62 13.97
C MET A 114 36.53 -14.47 13.07
N THR A 115 37.72 -13.94 13.32
CA THR A 115 38.32 -12.92 12.46
C THR A 115 38.59 -13.51 11.07
N GLU A 116 38.62 -12.67 10.02
CA GLU A 116 38.88 -13.15 8.64
C GLU A 116 40.19 -13.96 8.54
N GLU A 117 41.17 -13.62 9.38
CA GLU A 117 42.44 -14.34 9.53
C GLU A 117 42.27 -15.76 10.10
N ASP A 118 41.38 -15.98 11.07
CA ASP A 118 41.09 -17.32 11.62
C ASP A 118 40.33 -18.19 10.62
N LEU A 119 39.42 -17.59 9.84
CA LEU A 119 38.73 -18.27 8.74
C LEU A 119 39.69 -18.64 7.60
N LEU A 120 40.57 -17.72 7.20
CA LEU A 120 41.60 -17.97 6.20
C LEU A 120 42.57 -19.06 6.63
N ALA A 121 43.01 -19.05 7.89
CA ALA A 121 43.88 -20.08 8.44
C ALA A 121 43.22 -21.47 8.46
N GLY A 122 41.92 -21.54 8.76
CA GLY A 122 41.14 -22.78 8.72
C GLY A 122 41.00 -23.36 7.30
N ILE A 123 40.85 -22.49 6.30
CA ILE A 123 40.76 -22.88 4.88
C ILE A 123 42.13 -23.28 4.32
N GLU A 124 43.21 -22.61 4.73
CA GLU A 124 44.57 -22.88 4.26
C GLU A 124 45.15 -24.20 4.83
N GLY A 125 44.65 -24.65 5.99
CA GLY A 125 44.98 -25.95 6.59
C GLY A 125 44.26 -27.16 5.95
N LEU A 126 43.23 -26.93 5.13
CA LEU A 126 42.55 -27.98 4.38
C LEU A 126 43.36 -28.31 3.12
N VAL A 127 44.18 -29.36 3.21
CA VAL A 127 44.85 -29.96 2.05
C VAL A 127 43.78 -30.27 0.99
N PRO A 128 43.84 -29.68 -0.21
CA PRO A 128 42.89 -29.99 -1.27
C PRO A 128 42.93 -31.50 -1.54
N PRO A 129 41.77 -32.19 -1.65
CA PRO A 129 41.77 -33.59 -2.01
C PRO A 129 42.50 -33.75 -3.34
N GLU A 130 43.43 -34.70 -3.42
CA GLU A 130 44.12 -35.01 -4.67
C GLU A 130 43.06 -35.30 -5.74
N LYS A 131 43.18 -34.61 -6.89
CA LYS A 131 42.40 -34.97 -8.07
C LYS A 131 42.68 -36.44 -8.36
N SER A 132 41.70 -37.29 -8.13
CA SER A 132 41.69 -38.62 -8.73
C SER A 132 41.51 -38.43 -10.22
N ASP A 133 42.63 -38.43 -10.96
CA ASP A 133 42.64 -38.67 -12.40
C ASP A 133 42.27 -40.14 -12.64
N ASP A 134 41.00 -40.48 -12.45
CA ASP A 134 40.39 -41.71 -12.96
C ASP A 134 39.13 -41.33 -13.77
N TYR A 135 39.31 -41.45 -15.10
CA TYR A 135 38.45 -41.17 -16.26
C TYR A 135 38.37 -39.74 -16.80
#